data_AF-A0A538M098-F1
#
_entry.id   AF-A0A538M098-F1
#
_cell.length_a   1.000
_cell.length_b   1.000
_cell.length_c   1.000
_cell.angle_alpha   90.00
_cell.angle_beta   90.00
_cell.angle_gamma   90.00
#
_symmetry.space_group_name_H-M   'P 1'
#
loop_
_entity.id
_entity.type
_entity.pdbx_description
1 polymer ?
#
loop_
_entity_poly.entity_id
_entity_poly.type
_entity_poly.pdbx_seq_one_letter_code
_entity_poly.pdbx_strand_id
1 'polypeptide(L)'
;VLAEELPRLAGKHPSIGEVRGKGLFWGIELVRDRETREPLVPFNASGEALAPMAVLMKAAMERGLYLMTHWNVVMVCPPLTITREELAEGLGILDEVLAHPD
;
A
#
# COMPACT_ATOMS: atom_id res chain seq x y z
N VAL A 1 -7.11 -10.37 -11.01
CA VAL A 1 -6.71 -10.26 -9.59
C VAL A 1 -6.14 -8.89 -9.28
N LEU A 2 -4.83 -8.60 -9.35
CA LEU A 2 -4.32 -7.27 -8.94
C LEU A 2 -4.98 -6.09 -9.65
N ALA A 3 -5.19 -6.20 -10.97
CA ALA A 3 -5.86 -5.17 -11.77
C ALA A 3 -7.34 -4.92 -11.39
N GLU A 4 -7.96 -5.81 -10.62
CA GLU A 4 -9.33 -5.70 -10.14
C GLU A 4 -9.36 -5.36 -8.65
N GLU A 5 -8.54 -6.06 -7.85
CA GLU A 5 -8.51 -5.94 -6.40
C GLU A 5 -7.88 -4.64 -5.91
N LEU A 6 -6.82 -4.14 -6.55
CA LEU A 6 -6.20 -2.88 -6.11
C LEU A 6 -7.12 -1.67 -6.35
N PRO A 7 -7.82 -1.53 -7.49
CA PRO A 7 -8.88 -0.53 -7.62
C PRO A 7 -10.01 -0.69 -6.61
N ARG A 8 -10.39 -1.93 -6.26
CA ARG A 8 -11.40 -2.19 -5.23
C ARG A 8 -10.94 -1.71 -3.85
N LEU A 9 -9.71 -2.01 -3.46
CA LEU A 9 -9.06 -1.48 -2.26
C LEU A 9 -9.04 0.06 -2.27
N ALA A 10 -8.68 0.69 -3.40
CA ALA A 10 -8.70 2.14 -3.55
C ALA A 10 -10.10 2.76 -3.38
N GLY A 11 -11.17 2.01 -3.65
CA GLY A 11 -12.54 2.42 -3.37
C GLY A 11 -12.92 2.36 -1.88
N LYS A 12 -12.28 1.48 -1.10
CA LYS A 12 -12.53 1.32 0.34
C LYS A 12 -11.73 2.28 1.20
N HIS A 13 -10.50 2.57 0.80
CA HIS A 13 -9.53 3.31 1.62
C HIS A 13 -9.37 4.74 1.13
N PRO A 14 -9.79 5.75 1.91
CA PRO A 14 -9.66 7.16 1.51
C PRO A 14 -8.19 7.60 1.40
N SER A 15 -7.27 6.91 2.07
CA SER A 15 -5.84 7.15 1.99
C SER A 15 -5.22 6.75 0.65
N ILE A 16 -5.89 5.96 -0.19
CA ILE A 16 -5.38 5.61 -1.51
C ILE A 16 -5.81 6.66 -2.54
N GLY A 17 -4.85 7.44 -3.02
CA GLY A 17 -5.05 8.45 -4.05
C GLY A 17 -5.05 7.85 -5.45
N GLU A 18 -4.12 6.93 -5.72
CA GLU A 18 -3.95 6.31 -7.03
C GLU A 18 -3.44 4.87 -6.91
N VAL A 19 -3.90 4.01 -7.81
CA VAL A 19 -3.32 2.69 -8.06
C VAL A 19 -2.92 2.60 -9.52
N ARG A 20 -1.68 2.19 -9.79
CA ARG A 20 -1.16 2.07 -11.16
C ARG A 20 -0.24 0.86 -11.27
N GLY A 21 -0.27 0.18 -12.40
CA GLY A 21 0.59 -0.98 -12.62
C GLY A 21 0.17 -1.86 -13.77
N LYS A 22 0.95 -2.93 -13.97
CA LYS A 22 0.69 -3.96 -14.99
C LYS A 22 1.27 -5.30 -14.54
N GLY A 23 0.53 -6.38 -14.81
CA GLY A 23 0.96 -7.72 -14.39
C GLY A 23 1.08 -7.80 -12.87
N LEU A 24 2.26 -8.18 -12.38
CA LEU A 24 2.59 -8.29 -10.95
C LEU A 24 3.48 -7.14 -10.45
N PHE A 25 3.41 -5.97 -11.09
CA PHE A 25 4.13 -4.78 -10.63
C PHE A 25 3.22 -3.56 -10.55
N TRP A 26 2.93 -3.15 -9.32
CA TRP A 26 1.98 -2.07 -9.01
C TRP A 26 2.52 -1.12 -7.96
N GLY A 27 2.12 0.14 -8.06
CA GLY A 27 2.27 1.16 -7.04
C GLY A 27 0.91 1.59 -6.50
N ILE A 28 0.82 1.73 -5.19
CA ILE A 28 -0.33 2.28 -4.47
C ILE A 28 0.14 3.57 -3.82
N GLU A 29 -0.35 4.70 -4.31
CA GLU A 29 0.03 6.01 -3.81
C GLU A 29 -0.89 6.45 -2.69
N LEU A 30 -0.30 6.71 -1.53
CA LEU A 30 -1.01 7.16 -0.34
C LEU A 30 -1.03 8.68 -0.25
N VAL A 31 -2.20 9.24 0.01
CA VAL A 31 -2.47 10.67 0.08
C VAL A 31 -3.22 11.01 1.37
N ARG A 32 -3.13 12.27 1.80
CA ARG A 32 -3.96 12.82 2.89
C ARG A 32 -5.36 13.14 2.39
N ASP A 33 -5.45 13.56 1.13
CA ASP A 33 -6.68 14.00 0.50
C ASP A 33 -6.67 13.61 -1.00
N ARG A 34 -7.77 13.05 -1.48
CA ARG A 34 -7.89 12.53 -2.85
C ARG A 34 -8.16 13.61 -3.88
N GLU A 35 -8.76 14.72 -3.49
CA GLU A 35 -9.05 15.85 -4.38
C GLU A 35 -7.78 16.66 -4.62
N THR A 36 -7.04 17.00 -3.57
CA THR A 36 -5.80 17.77 -3.66
C THR A 36 -4.60 16.93 -4.09
N ARG A 37 -4.69 15.60 -3.89
CA ARG A 37 -3.59 14.65 -4.05
C ARG A 37 -2.37 14.97 -3.17
N GLU A 38 -2.58 15.61 -2.02
CA GLU A 38 -1.51 15.88 -1.07
C GLU A 38 -0.88 14.56 -0.59
N PRO A 39 0.43 14.32 -0.81
CA PRO A 39 1.09 13.08 -0.40
C PRO A 39 0.97 12.80 1.10
N LEU A 40 0.79 11.54 1.48
CA LEU A 40 0.73 11.16 2.90
C LEU A 40 2.00 11.57 3.67
N VAL A 41 3.15 11.48 3.01
CA VAL A 41 4.43 11.97 3.52
C VAL A 41 5.08 12.90 2.48
N PRO A 42 5.80 13.96 2.91
CA PRO A 42 6.49 14.86 1.99
C PRO A 42 7.51 14.16 1.09
N PHE A 43 7.87 14.81 -0.01
CA PHE A 43 9.00 14.38 -0.84
C PHE A 43 10.27 14.26 0.00
N ASN A 44 10.99 13.15 -0.15
CA ASN A 44 12.22 12.86 0.60
C ASN A 44 12.05 12.90 2.14
N ALA A 45 10.86 12.56 2.64
CA ALA A 45 10.59 12.45 4.06
C ALA A 45 11.58 11.49 4.75
N SER A 46 12.04 11.90 5.92
CA SER A 46 12.93 11.14 6.81
C SER A 46 12.58 11.42 8.26
N GLY A 47 13.07 10.57 9.17
CA GLY A 47 12.76 10.69 10.60
C GLY A 47 11.25 10.70 10.85
N GLU A 48 10.79 11.66 11.64
CA GLU A 48 9.37 11.80 12.02
C GLU A 48 8.43 12.00 10.82
N ALA A 49 8.89 12.68 9.76
CA ALA A 49 8.07 12.90 8.57
C ALA A 49 7.72 11.60 7.82
N LEU A 50 8.52 10.53 8.00
CA LEU A 50 8.28 9.20 7.42
C LEU A 50 7.44 8.29 8.34
N ALA A 51 7.17 8.71 9.59
CA ALA A 51 6.51 7.88 10.59
C ALA A 51 5.22 7.19 10.12
N PRO A 52 4.30 7.85 9.36
CA PRO A 52 3.09 7.17 8.89
C PRO A 52 3.37 5.93 8.02
N MET A 53 4.37 6.02 7.14
CA MET A 53 4.76 4.89 6.28
C MET A 53 5.48 3.81 7.08
N ALA A 54 6.31 4.21 8.06
CA ALA A 54 7.00 3.28 8.93
C ALA A 54 6.03 2.47 9.81
N VAL A 55 4.98 3.11 10.32
CA VAL A 55 3.90 2.48 11.08
C VAL A 55 3.15 1.46 10.20
N LEU A 56 2.74 1.85 8.99
CA LEU A 56 2.11 0.95 8.02
C LEU A 56 2.96 -0.29 7.71
N MET A 57 4.25 -0.08 7.42
CA MET A 57 5.19 -1.17 7.12
C MET A 57 5.38 -2.11 8.32
N LYS A 58 5.46 -1.55 9.53
CA LYS A 58 5.57 -2.32 10.77
C LYS A 58 4.32 -3.17 11.00
N ALA A 59 3.13 -2.55 10.91
CA ALA A 59 1.85 -3.24 11.09
C ALA A 59 1.65 -4.38 10.08
N ALA A 60 2.07 -4.18 8.82
CA ALA A 60 2.07 -5.22 7.80
C ALA A 60 3.06 -6.36 8.13
N MET A 61 4.29 -6.01 8.53
CA MET A 61 5.31 -6.98 8.89
C MET A 61 4.90 -7.86 10.07
N GLU A 62 4.31 -7.27 11.11
CA GLU A 62 3.80 -8.00 12.29
C GLU A 62 2.69 -9.01 11.93
N ARG A 63 2.00 -8.79 10.81
CA ARG A 63 0.99 -9.69 10.24
C ARG A 63 1.55 -10.62 9.15
N GLY A 64 2.87 -10.62 8.93
CA GLY A 64 3.54 -11.50 7.97
C GLY A 64 3.68 -10.95 6.55
N LEU A 65 3.31 -9.69 6.29
CA LEU A 65 3.42 -9.06 4.98
C LEU A 65 4.61 -8.10 4.91
N TYR A 66 5.62 -8.45 4.11
CA TYR A 66 6.68 -7.52 3.76
C TYR A 66 6.19 -6.50 2.71
N LEU A 67 6.31 -5.22 3.03
CA LEU A 67 6.05 -4.13 2.09
C LEU A 67 7.35 -3.40 1.74
N MET A 68 7.58 -3.17 0.44
CA MET A 68 8.53 -2.18 -0.02
C MET A 68 7.78 -0.86 -0.22
N THR A 69 8.32 0.24 0.31
CA THR A 69 7.77 1.58 0.08
C THR A 69 8.80 2.50 -0.53
N HIS A 70 8.33 3.48 -1.30
CA HIS A 70 9.13 4.57 -1.82
C HIS A 70 8.38 5.88 -1.56
N TRP A 71 8.81 6.62 -0.54
CA TRP A 71 8.07 7.75 0.04
C TRP A 71 6.64 7.34 0.41
N ASN A 72 5.62 7.94 -0.20
CA ASN A 72 4.20 7.65 0.04
C ASN A 72 3.66 6.51 -0.84
N VAL A 73 4.49 5.81 -1.60
CA VAL A 73 4.05 4.73 -2.50
C VAL A 73 4.37 3.36 -1.90
N VAL A 74 3.36 2.51 -1.77
CA VAL A 74 3.54 1.07 -1.47
C VAL A 74 3.70 0.31 -2.78
N MET A 75 4.74 -0.50 -2.88
CA MET A 75 5.02 -1.33 -4.05
C MET A 75 4.46 -2.73 -3.85
N VAL A 76 3.57 -3.16 -4.75
CA VAL A 76 3.09 -4.54 -4.84
C VAL A 76 3.82 -5.21 -6.00
N CYS A 77 4.91 -5.90 -5.65
CA CYS A 77 5.82 -6.55 -6.58
C CYS A 77 6.22 -7.96 -6.13
N PRO A 78 5.27 -8.89 -5.96
CA PRO A 78 5.56 -10.23 -5.49
C PRO A 78 6.41 -11.03 -6.50
N PRO A 79 7.02 -12.15 -6.08
CA PRO A 79 7.65 -13.11 -6.99
C PRO A 79 6.67 -13.55 -8.09
N LEU A 80 7.18 -13.80 -9.30
CA LEU A 80 6.34 -14.22 -10.43
C LEU A 80 5.73 -15.62 -10.27
N THR A 81 6.20 -16.38 -9.28
CA THR A 81 5.69 -17.69 -8.88
C THR A 81 4.57 -17.62 -7.85
N ILE A 82 4.17 -16.42 -7.41
CA ILE A 82 3.12 -16.25 -6.39
C ILE A 82 1.80 -16.90 -6.83
N THR A 83 1.16 -17.58 -5.91
CA THR A 83 -0.16 -18.19 -6.10
C THR A 83 -1.27 -17.15 -5.91
N ARG A 84 -2.50 -17.52 -6.27
CA ARG A 84 -3.66 -16.62 -6.07
C ARG A 84 -4.03 -16.51 -4.60
N GLU A 85 -3.79 -17.58 -3.85
CA GLU A 85 -4.07 -17.73 -2.43
C GLU A 85 -3.13 -16.83 -1.62
N GLU A 86 -1.81 -16.90 -1.87
CA GLU A 86 -0.82 -16.00 -1.24
C GLU A 86 -1.09 -14.54 -1.59
N LEU A 87 -1.50 -14.27 -2.84
CA LEU A 87 -1.86 -12.93 -3.26
C LEU A 87 -3.10 -12.41 -2.52
N ALA A 88 -4.12 -13.26 -2.34
CA ALA A 88 -5.33 -12.91 -1.60
C ALA A 88 -5.03 -12.68 -0.11
N GLU A 89 -4.17 -13.50 0.49
CA GLU A 89 -3.70 -13.33 1.86
C GLU A 89 -2.98 -11.98 2.04
N GLY A 90 -1.99 -11.69 1.20
CA GLY A 90 -1.26 -10.42 1.27
C GLY A 90 -2.14 -9.19 1.03
N LEU A 91 -3.11 -9.27 0.11
CA LEU A 91 -4.10 -8.21 -0.10
C LEU A 91 -5.06 -8.05 1.09
N GLY A 92 -5.40 -9.15 1.76
CA GLY A 92 -6.21 -9.12 2.98
C GLY A 92 -5.50 -8.40 4.12
N ILE A 93 -4.24 -8.75 4.37
CA ILE A 93 -3.41 -8.06 5.36
C ILE A 93 -3.29 -6.56 5.01
N LEU A 94 -3.08 -6.24 3.72
CA LEU A 94 -3.01 -4.85 3.26
C LEU A 94 -4.32 -4.09 3.50
N ASP A 95 -5.48 -4.71 3.27
CA ASP A 95 -6.81 -4.13 3.55
C ASP A 95 -6.94 -3.77 5.03
N GLU A 96 -6.52 -4.68 5.92
CA GLU A 96 -6.60 -4.50 7.37
C GLU A 96 -5.72 -3.36 7.86
N VAL A 97 -4.45 -3.31 7.45
CA VAL A 97 -3.48 -2.30 7.95
C VAL A 97 -3.78 -0.91 7.40
N LEU A 98 -4.40 -0.80 6.22
CA LEU A 98 -4.84 0.48 5.68
C LEU A 98 -6.07 1.02 6.40
N ALA A 99 -6.92 0.15 6.95
CA ALA A 99 -8.06 0.55 7.78
C ALA A 99 -7.63 0.90 9.21
N HIS A 100 -6.69 0.15 9.79
CA HIS A 100 -6.25 0.28 11.17
C HIS A 100 -4.71 0.16 11.24
N PRO A 101 -3.99 1.28 11.09
CA PRO A 101 -2.52 1.26 11.07
C PRO A 101 -1.88 1.09 12.47
N ASP A 102 -2.68 0.94 13.52
CA ASP A 102 -2.26 0.96 14.93
C ASP A 102 -1.60 -0.35 15.43
#